data_AF-A0A2V8KV35-F1
#
_entry.id   AF-A0A2V8KV35-F1
#
_cell.length_a   1.000
_cell.length_b   1.000
_cell.length_c   1.000
_cell.angle_alpha   90.00
_cell.angle_beta   90.00
_cell.angle_gamma   90.00
#
_symmetry.space_group_name_H-M   'P 1'
#
loop_
_entity.id
_entity.type
_entity.pdbx_description
1 polymer ?
#
loop_
_entity_poly.entity_id
_entity_poly.type
_entity_poly.pdbx_seq_one_letter_code
_entity_poly.pdbx_strand_id
1 'polypeptide(L)' 'MPKKYRVEITESAEGDVDEIWNHIGADSIENATRFVMQLEQKIGSLERVPHRCPAIPENKLLGTQYRHLI' A
#
# COMPACT_ATOMS: atom_id res chain seq x y z
N MET A 1 1.65 -1.31 21.09
CA MET A 1 2.52 -2.45 20.75
C MET A 1 3.73 -1.92 19.97
N PRO A 2 4.94 -2.44 20.21
CA PRO A 2 6.16 -1.99 19.52
C PRO A 2 6.12 -2.33 18.02
N LYS A 3 6.82 -1.55 17.20
CA LYS A 3 7.10 -1.89 15.79
C LYS A 3 7.98 -3.15 15.79
N LYS A 4 7.57 -4.20 15.06
CA LYS A 4 8.26 -5.50 15.01
C LYS A 4 8.84 -5.80 13.63
N TYR A 5 8.23 -5.26 12.59
CA TYR A 5 8.61 -5.52 11.19
C TYR A 5 9.14 -4.24 10.55
N ARG A 6 10.16 -4.38 9.70
CA ARG A 6 10.61 -3.33 8.79
C ARG A 6 9.73 -3.34 7.55
N VAL A 7 9.22 -2.19 7.16
CA VAL A 7 8.49 -2.01 5.92
C VAL A 7 9.38 -1.25 4.96
N GLU A 8 9.53 -1.79 3.75
CA GLU A 8 10.30 -1.19 2.67
C GLU A 8 9.35 -1.02 1.48
N ILE A 9 9.44 0.12 0.81
CA ILE A 9 8.67 0.43 -0.40
C ILE A 9 9.62 0.30 -1.57
N THR A 10 9.19 -0.39 -2.63
CA THR A 10 9.99 -0.51 -3.86
C THR A 10 9.89 0.78 -4.67
N GLU A 11 10.92 1.08 -5.45
CA GLU A 11 10.91 2.24 -6.36
C GLU A 11 9.69 2.25 -7.29
N SER A 12 9.29 1.07 -7.79
CA SER A 12 8.08 0.93 -8.60
C SER A 12 6.82 1.34 -7.84
N ALA A 13 6.71 0.98 -6.56
CA ALA A 13 5.55 1.32 -5.75
C ALA A 13 5.54 2.80 -5.35
N GLU A 14 6.70 3.44 -5.22
CA GLU A 14 6.78 4.90 -5.08
C GLU A 14 6.30 5.60 -6.35
N GLY A 15 6.69 5.11 -7.53
CA GLY A 15 6.17 5.57 -8.83
C GLY A 15 4.66 5.41 -8.96
N ASP A 16 4.13 4.25 -8.58
CA ASP A 16 2.67 3.99 -8.60
C ASP A 16 1.91 5.01 -7.73
N VAL A 17 2.45 5.40 -6.58
CA VAL A 17 1.83 6.40 -5.69
C VAL A 17 1.81 7.78 -6.33
N ASP A 18 2.90 8.18 -6.99
CA ASP A 18 2.97 9.46 -7.71
C ASP A 18 1.99 9.50 -8.88
N GLU A 19 1.91 8.43 -9.67
CA GLU A 19 0.94 8.31 -10.77
C GLU A 19 -0.51 8.40 -10.28
N ILE A 20 -0.85 7.69 -9.20
CA ILE A 20 -2.19 7.75 -8.61
C ILE A 20 -2.50 9.15 -8.08
N TRP A 21 -1.55 9.79 -7.39
CA TRP A 21 -1.75 11.14 -6.86
C TRP A 21 -1.98 12.14 -7.99
N ASN A 22 -1.17 12.10 -9.06
CA ASN A 22 -1.34 12.97 -10.22
C ASN A 22 -2.66 12.72 -10.94
N HIS A 23 -3.08 11.46 -11.08
CA HIS A 23 -4.34 11.09 -11.71
C HIS A 23 -5.55 11.63 -10.95
N ILE A 24 -5.63 11.40 -9.63
CA ILE A 24 -6.71 11.92 -8.80
C ILE A 24 -6.61 13.45 -8.70
N GLY A 25 -5.40 13.99 -8.61
CA GLY A 25 -5.11 15.41 -8.44
C GLY A 25 -5.52 16.26 -9.63
N ALA A 26 -5.59 15.68 -10.83
CA ALA A 26 -6.13 16.32 -12.03
C ALA A 26 -7.61 16.73 -11.86
N ASP A 27 -8.36 16.02 -11.01
CA ASP A 27 -9.74 16.36 -10.63
C ASP A 27 -9.79 17.08 -9.28
N SER A 28 -9.13 16.54 -8.25
CA SER A 28 -9.11 17.10 -6.90
C SER A 28 -7.83 16.75 -6.14
N ILE A 29 -6.97 17.76 -5.95
CA ILE A 29 -5.74 17.67 -5.14
C ILE A 29 -6.04 17.23 -3.69
N GLU A 30 -7.18 17.68 -3.14
CA GLU A 30 -7.59 17.31 -1.78
C GLU A 30 -7.89 15.80 -1.69
N ASN A 31 -8.60 15.24 -2.67
CA ASN A 31 -8.89 13.81 -2.72
C ASN A 31 -7.62 12.99 -2.93
N ALA A 32 -6.70 13.45 -3.78
CA ALA A 32 -5.40 12.81 -4.01
C ALA A 32 -4.57 12.74 -2.72
N THR A 33 -4.49 13.86 -2.00
CA THR A 33 -3.78 13.94 -0.73
C THR A 33 -4.42 13.03 0.32
N ARG A 34 -5.75 13.04 0.43
CA ARG A 34 -6.49 12.15 1.34
C ARG A 34 -6.22 10.68 1.03
N PHE A 35 -6.18 10.31 -0.24
CA PHE A 35 -5.89 8.94 -0.66
C PHE A 35 -4.49 8.49 -0.21
N VAL A 36 -3.45 9.30 -0.47
CA VAL A 36 -2.08 8.98 -0.07
C VAL A 36 -1.95 8.87 1.45
N MET A 37 -2.54 9.79 2.22
CA MET A 37 -2.53 9.71 3.69
C MET A 37 -3.18 8.42 4.23
N GLN A 38 -4.29 7.98 3.62
CA GLN A 38 -4.93 6.71 3.99
C GLN A 38 -4.05 5.50 3.64
N LEU A 39 -3.38 5.55 2.50
CA LEU A 39 -2.44 4.51 2.08
C LEU A 39 -1.24 4.42 3.05
N GLU A 40 -0.64 5.55 3.41
CA GLU A 40 0.45 5.62 4.40
C GLU A 40 0.02 5.02 5.75
N GLN A 41 -1.19 5.32 6.21
CA GLN A 41 -1.73 4.74 7.45
C GLN A 41 -1.84 3.21 7.37
N LYS A 42 -2.33 2.69 6.24
CA LYS A 42 -2.44 1.23 6.02
C LYS A 42 -1.07 0.58 5.97
N ILE A 43 -0.09 1.19 5.29
CA ILE A 43 1.30 0.72 5.22
C ILE A 43 1.94 0.74 6.61
N GLY A 44 1.80 1.82 7.36
CA GLY A 44 2.38 1.95 8.71
C GLY A 44 1.88 0.88 9.69
N SER A 45 0.65 0.40 9.53
CA SER A 45 0.13 -0.70 10.36
C SER A 45 0.87 -2.04 10.14
N LEU A 46 1.50 -2.24 8.98
CA LEU A 46 2.23 -3.46 8.64
C LEU A 46 3.49 -3.64 9.49
N GLU A 47 4.03 -2.56 10.05
CA GLU A 47 5.15 -2.62 11.00
C GLU A 47 4.81 -3.45 12.26
N ARG A 48 3.52 -3.69 12.52
CA ARG A 48 3.03 -4.40 13.71
C ARG A 48 2.26 -5.66 13.36
N VAL A 49 1.38 -5.60 12.37
CA VAL A 49 0.39 -6.66 12.06
C VAL A 49 0.31 -6.97 10.55
N PRO A 50 1.40 -7.37 9.90
CA PRO A 50 1.42 -7.56 8.45
C PRO A 50 0.52 -8.71 7.96
N HIS A 51 0.29 -9.71 8.81
CA HIS A 51 -0.55 -10.87 8.48
C HIS A 51 -2.06 -10.60 8.51
N ARG A 52 -2.48 -9.38 8.90
CA ARG A 52 -3.89 -8.94 8.76
C ARG A 52 -4.35 -8.92 7.31
N CYS A 53 -3.41 -8.71 6.39
CA CYS A 53 -3.65 -8.66 4.96
C CYS A 53 -3.83 -10.08 4.41
N PRO A 54 -4.99 -10.43 3.82
CA PRO A 54 -5.22 -11.77 3.30
C PRO A 54 -4.34 -12.04 2.08
N ALA A 55 -3.98 -13.30 1.87
CA ALA A 55 -3.30 -13.72 0.65
C ALA A 55 -4.22 -13.49 -0.56
N ILE A 56 -3.65 -12.99 -1.66
CA ILE A 56 -4.41 -12.84 -2.90
C ILE A 56 -4.69 -14.22 -3.52
N PRO A 57 -5.86 -14.44 -4.16
CA PRO A 57 -6.17 -15.73 -4.79
C PRO A 57 -5.24 -16.07 -5.97
N GLU A 58 -4.72 -15.06 -6.67
CA GLU A 58 -3.85 -15.18 -7.85
C GLU A 58 -2.48 -15.75 -7.50
N ASN A 59 -2.08 -15.82 -6.22
CA ASN A 59 -0.81 -16.42 -5.80
C ASN A 59 -0.62 -17.83 -6.36
N LYS A 60 -1.72 -18.60 -6.53
CA LYS A 60 -1.67 -19.95 -7.13
C LYS A 60 -1.22 -19.94 -8.58
N LEU A 61 -1.61 -18.90 -9.33
CA LEU A 61 -1.27 -18.73 -10.74
C LEU A 61 0.10 -18.07 -10.91
N LEU A 62 0.39 -17.06 -10.08
CA LEU A 62 1.59 -16.23 -10.18
C LEU A 62 2.83 -16.89 -9.54
N GLY A 63 2.66 -17.90 -8.68
CA GLY A 63 3.76 -18.50 -7.93
C GLY A 63 4.32 -17.55 -6.86
N THR A 64 3.51 -16.62 -6.37
CA THR A 64 3.92 -15.56 -5.43
C THR A 64 3.29 -15.75 -4.05
N GLN A 65 3.60 -14.84 -3.13
CA GLN A 65 3.05 -14.81 -1.76
C GLN A 65 2.47 -13.42 -1.42
N TYR A 66 1.87 -12.76 -2.41
CA TYR A 66 1.32 -11.43 -2.27
C TYR A 66 0.06 -11.41 -1.40
N ARG A 67 -0.22 -10.23 -0.83
CA ARG A 67 -1.35 -10.00 0.07
C ARG A 67 -2.06 -8.71 -0.29
N HIS A 68 -3.38 -8.65 -0.10
CA HIS A 68 -4.15 -7.42 -0.29
C HIS A 68 -3.92 -6.46 0.87
N LEU A 69 -3.45 -5.26 0.58
CA LEU A 69 -3.39 -4.19 1.57
C LEU A 69 -4.81 -3.69 1.86
N ILE A 70 -5.37 -4.12 3.00
CA ILE A 70 -6.70 -3.69 3.45
C ILE A 70 -6.63 -2.46 4.34
#